data_AF-A0A925LUZ1-F1
#
_entry.id   AF-A0A925LUZ1-F1
#
_cell.length_a   1.000
_cell.length_b   1.000
_cell.length_c   1.000
_cell.angle_alpha   90.00
_cell.angle_beta   90.00
_cell.angle_gamma   90.00
#
_symmetry.space_group_name_H-M   'P 1'
#
loop_
_entity.id
_entity.type
_entity.pdbx_description
1 polymer ?
#
loop_
_entity_poly.entity_id
_entity_poly.type
_entity_poly.pdbx_seq_one_letter_code
_entity_poly.pdbx_strand_id
1 'polypeptide(L)'
;MDLRAKPVAVFIGYFTLCLAAAWLVIELCLDGQLFADEPLYGARPGSSSAAAVTESSEAHESSEPYPLPQHLIGLDYSEQTDEQADAKSVGCIKCHSDAHDPHYSPAVKLGCVDCHGGNPTAVDKKRAHVQPQLADVFLSSANPVRSYTALNHERPEFIRFVNPGDLRIAHISCGTSGCHAKETLEVKKSMMTHGCMLWGAALYNNGATPDKWARYGESYSMNGVPQRLQTVPTPTPEETARKGVLPYLDPLPRFEITQPGNVLRIFERGGRFVPDVGIPERLEDNGKPKARLSNRGLGTGTRTDPVFIGLQKTRLLDPTLNFMGTNDHAGDFRSSGMPARSFLKTA
;
A
#
# COMPACT_ATOMS: atom_id res chain seq x y z
N MET A 1 51.46 64.08 -20.00
CA MET A 1 50.88 62.74 -20.27
C MET A 1 49.68 62.59 -19.36
N ASP A 2 48.51 62.55 -19.95
CA ASP A 2 47.21 62.86 -19.34
C ASP A 2 46.68 61.73 -18.43
N LEU A 3 46.34 62.08 -17.19
CA LEU A 3 45.78 61.20 -16.16
C LEU A 3 44.24 61.20 -16.25
N ARG A 4 43.66 60.65 -17.32
CA ARG A 4 42.20 60.51 -17.47
C ARG A 4 41.78 59.23 -18.18
N ALA A 5 41.99 58.08 -17.53
CA ALA A 5 41.40 56.81 -17.95
C ALA A 5 41.32 55.81 -16.77
N LYS A 6 40.64 56.16 -15.67
CA LYS A 6 40.52 55.27 -14.50
C LYS A 6 39.14 55.13 -13.80
N PRO A 7 38.00 55.67 -14.28
CA PRO A 7 36.71 55.34 -13.64
C PRO A 7 35.98 54.14 -14.26
N VAL A 8 36.05 53.92 -15.58
CA VAL A 8 35.22 52.91 -16.27
C VAL A 8 35.71 51.47 -16.07
N ALA A 9 37.02 51.24 -16.07
CA ALA A 9 37.58 49.89 -15.88
C ALA A 9 37.37 49.36 -14.45
N VAL A 10 37.39 50.25 -13.44
CA VAL A 10 37.10 49.90 -12.05
C VAL A 10 35.61 49.57 -11.87
N PHE A 11 34.73 50.32 -12.53
CA PHE A 11 33.28 50.09 -12.47
C PHE A 11 32.89 48.76 -13.10
N ILE A 12 33.47 48.41 -14.26
CA ILE A 12 33.21 47.13 -14.92
C ILE A 12 33.73 45.96 -14.08
N GLY A 13 34.92 46.09 -13.46
CA GLY A 13 35.47 45.07 -12.58
C GLY A 13 34.64 44.85 -11.30
N TYR A 14 34.07 45.91 -10.73
CA TYR A 14 33.20 45.80 -9.55
C TYR A 14 31.84 45.17 -9.92
N PHE A 15 31.30 45.52 -11.10
CA PHE A 15 30.02 45.00 -11.56
C PHE A 15 30.08 43.50 -11.89
N THR A 16 31.19 43.03 -12.49
CA THR A 16 31.39 41.59 -12.75
C THR A 16 31.61 40.79 -11.47
N LEU A 17 32.29 41.35 -10.46
CA LEU A 17 32.47 40.69 -9.16
C LEU A 17 31.13 40.57 -8.39
N CYS A 18 30.29 41.61 -8.42
CA CYS A 18 28.97 41.58 -7.81
C CYS A 18 28.02 40.58 -8.49
N LEU A 19 28.06 40.47 -9.82
CA LEU A 19 27.26 39.48 -10.56
C LEU A 19 27.71 38.05 -10.27
N ALA A 20 29.03 37.80 -10.17
CA ALA A 20 29.55 36.49 -9.79
C ALA A 20 29.19 36.11 -8.35
N ALA A 21 29.24 37.06 -7.41
CA ALA A 21 28.80 36.83 -6.03
C ALA A 21 27.29 36.58 -5.93
N ALA A 22 26.47 37.31 -6.69
CA ALA A 22 25.03 37.09 -6.75
C ALA A 22 24.69 35.71 -7.34
N TRP A 23 25.40 35.27 -8.37
CA TRP A 23 25.25 33.93 -8.95
C TRP A 23 25.60 32.82 -7.95
N LEU A 24 26.69 32.99 -7.19
CA LEU A 24 27.11 32.03 -6.16
C LEU A 24 26.10 31.93 -5.00
N VAL A 25 25.50 33.06 -4.61
CA VAL A 25 24.45 33.08 -3.57
C VAL A 25 23.16 32.41 -4.06
N ILE A 26 22.82 32.58 -5.34
CA ILE A 26 21.65 31.92 -5.95
C ILE A 26 21.88 30.40 -6.05
N GLU A 27 23.07 29.93 -6.44
CA GLU A 27 23.42 28.49 -6.40
C GLU A 27 23.36 27.93 -4.98
N LEU A 28 23.94 28.62 -3.98
CA LEU A 28 23.88 28.20 -2.57
C LEU A 28 22.44 28.15 -2.03
N CYS A 29 21.56 29.05 -2.45
CA CYS A 29 20.15 29.06 -2.04
C CYS A 29 19.33 27.97 -2.75
N LEU A 30 19.60 27.68 -4.02
CA LEU A 30 18.93 26.62 -4.78
C LEU A 30 19.33 25.22 -4.30
N ASP A 31 20.62 25.02 -3.98
CA ASP A 31 21.09 23.76 -3.39
C ASP A 31 20.55 23.57 -1.96
N GLY A 32 20.39 24.64 -1.17
CA GLY A 32 19.81 24.58 0.17
C GLY A 32 18.33 24.18 0.21
N GLN A 33 17.58 24.40 -0.87
CA GLN A 33 16.16 24.05 -0.97
C GLN A 33 15.90 22.65 -1.53
N LEU A 34 16.88 22.04 -2.21
CA LEU A 34 16.75 20.68 -2.76
C LEU A 34 16.88 19.57 -1.70
N PHE A 35 17.33 19.89 -0.48
CA PHE A 35 17.58 18.91 0.59
C PHE A 35 16.71 19.10 1.85
N ALA A 36 15.71 19.99 1.82
CA ALA A 36 14.92 20.31 3.02
C ALA A 36 13.63 19.49 3.21
N ASP A 37 13.15 18.74 2.21
CA ASP A 37 11.85 18.05 2.27
C ASP A 37 11.93 16.52 2.04
N GLU A 38 12.84 15.84 2.74
CA GLU A 38 12.69 14.40 3.00
C GLU A 38 11.97 14.24 4.36
N PRO A 39 10.74 13.70 4.43
CA PRO A 39 10.10 13.44 5.71
C PRO A 39 10.86 12.33 6.42
N LEU A 40 11.54 12.70 7.51
CA LEU A 40 12.15 11.79 8.47
C LEU A 40 11.09 10.81 9.02
N TYR A 41 10.99 9.64 8.40
CA TYR A 41 10.35 8.47 9.01
C TYR A 41 11.22 8.01 10.19
N GLY A 42 11.00 8.58 11.37
CA GLY A 42 11.71 8.10 12.56
C GLY A 42 11.75 9.04 13.75
N ALA A 43 10.61 9.29 14.39
CA ALA A 43 10.54 9.55 15.83
C ALA A 43 9.09 9.42 16.31
N ARG A 44 8.79 8.43 17.16
CA ARG A 44 7.55 8.39 17.93
C ARG A 44 7.58 9.51 18.97
N PRO A 45 6.61 10.44 19.02
CA PRO A 45 6.44 11.29 20.19
C PRO A 45 5.89 10.45 21.35
N GLY A 46 6.51 10.60 22.52
CA GLY A 46 6.11 9.91 23.74
C GLY A 46 4.66 10.17 24.12
N SER A 47 4.00 9.13 24.63
CA SER A 47 2.63 9.16 25.12
C SER A 47 2.47 10.14 26.28
N SER A 48 1.81 11.27 26.06
CA SER A 48 1.20 12.04 27.13
C SER A 48 -0.21 11.51 27.37
N SER A 49 -0.43 10.91 28.54
CA SER A 49 -1.74 10.45 29.00
C SER A 49 -2.70 11.64 29.21
N ALA A 50 -3.68 11.79 28.33
CA ALA A 50 -4.87 12.58 28.60
C ALA A 50 -6.05 11.61 28.75
N ALA A 51 -6.62 11.58 29.94
CA ALA A 51 -7.78 10.76 30.27
C ALA A 51 -8.97 11.16 29.39
N ALA A 52 -9.44 10.22 28.57
CA ALA A 52 -10.65 10.35 27.78
C ALA A 52 -11.60 9.21 28.12
N VAL A 53 -12.87 9.59 28.23
CA VAL A 53 -14.02 8.85 28.72
C VAL A 53 -14.15 7.47 28.06
N THR A 54 -14.31 6.44 28.89
CA THR A 54 -14.51 5.05 28.50
C THR A 54 -15.89 4.84 27.87
N GLU A 55 -15.97 4.95 26.55
CA GLU A 55 -16.88 4.10 25.78
C GLU A 55 -16.09 2.86 25.39
N SER A 56 -16.61 1.70 25.79
CA SER A 56 -16.00 0.39 25.61
C SER A 56 -15.80 0.08 24.11
N SER A 57 -14.60 0.31 23.61
CA SER A 57 -14.15 -0.31 22.36
C SER A 57 -13.92 -1.80 22.64
N GLU A 58 -14.94 -2.61 22.38
CA GLU A 58 -14.73 -4.04 22.15
C GLU A 58 -13.93 -4.16 20.84
N ALA A 59 -12.61 -4.06 20.96
CA ALA A 59 -11.69 -4.55 19.94
C ALA A 59 -11.91 -6.06 19.88
N HIS A 60 -12.65 -6.52 18.86
CA HIS A 60 -12.85 -7.93 18.60
C HIS A 60 -11.50 -8.63 18.40
N GLU A 61 -11.09 -9.37 19.43
CA GLU A 61 -9.96 -10.29 19.43
C GLU A 61 -10.37 -11.61 18.73
N SER A 62 -10.87 -11.52 17.48
CA SER A 62 -11.16 -12.71 16.69
C SER A 62 -9.93 -13.10 15.88
N SER A 63 -9.52 -14.38 15.99
CA SER A 63 -8.46 -14.97 15.15
C SER A 63 -8.93 -15.26 13.72
N GLU A 64 -10.20 -15.00 13.41
CA GLU A 64 -10.79 -15.16 12.09
C GLU A 64 -10.26 -14.05 11.16
N PRO A 65 -9.65 -14.39 10.01
CA PRO A 65 -9.04 -13.39 9.12
C PRO A 65 -10.06 -12.48 8.42
N TYR A 66 -11.29 -12.97 8.26
CA TYR A 66 -12.40 -12.30 7.58
C TYR A 66 -13.70 -12.46 8.38
N PRO A 67 -13.80 -11.86 9.57
CA PRO A 67 -14.98 -12.01 10.38
C PRO A 67 -16.18 -11.32 9.69
N LEU A 68 -17.33 -11.98 9.72
CA LEU A 68 -18.60 -11.34 9.36
C LEU A 68 -19.18 -10.65 10.60
N PRO A 69 -19.54 -9.36 10.52
CA PRO A 69 -20.29 -8.69 11.59
C PRO A 69 -21.56 -9.47 11.93
N GLN A 70 -21.87 -9.59 13.22
CA GLN A 70 -22.98 -10.42 13.71
C GLN A 70 -24.33 -10.07 13.05
N HIS A 71 -24.57 -8.79 12.79
CA HIS A 71 -25.79 -8.30 12.15
C HIS A 71 -25.94 -8.68 10.66
N LEU A 72 -24.89 -9.20 10.03
CA LEU A 72 -24.89 -9.64 8.63
C LEU A 72 -24.98 -11.17 8.49
N ILE A 73 -24.91 -11.93 9.59
CA ILE A 73 -24.98 -13.38 9.54
C ILE A 73 -26.41 -13.81 9.23
N GLY A 74 -26.59 -14.53 8.11
CA GLY A 74 -27.90 -15.02 7.68
C GLY A 74 -28.84 -13.95 7.14
N LEU A 75 -28.34 -12.73 6.91
CA LEU A 75 -29.10 -11.67 6.27
C LEU A 75 -29.32 -12.01 4.79
N ASP A 76 -30.56 -11.91 4.33
CA ASP A 76 -30.94 -12.05 2.92
C ASP A 76 -31.42 -10.71 2.37
N TYR A 77 -30.60 -10.11 1.50
CA TYR A 77 -30.93 -8.82 0.88
C TYR A 77 -32.02 -8.93 -0.20
N SER A 78 -32.43 -10.13 -0.62
CA SER A 78 -33.56 -10.30 -1.53
C SER A 78 -34.90 -10.03 -0.85
N GLU A 79 -34.95 -10.13 0.48
CA GLU A 79 -36.14 -9.84 1.29
C GLU A 79 -36.22 -8.37 1.73
N GLN A 80 -35.16 -7.59 1.52
CA GLN A 80 -35.13 -6.17 1.87
C GLN A 80 -36.17 -5.39 1.04
N THR A 81 -36.96 -4.57 1.69
CA THR A 81 -37.98 -3.70 1.05
C THR A 81 -37.36 -2.43 0.48
N ASP A 82 -38.08 -1.75 -0.43
CA ASP A 82 -37.61 -0.48 -1.01
C ASP A 82 -37.50 0.60 0.08
N GLU A 83 -38.45 0.62 1.01
CA GLU A 83 -38.45 1.57 2.14
C GLU A 83 -37.23 1.37 3.06
N GLN A 84 -36.79 0.13 3.26
CA GLN A 84 -35.58 -0.18 4.03
C GLN A 84 -34.31 0.26 3.29
N ALA A 85 -34.23 0.01 1.99
CA ALA A 85 -33.10 0.44 1.16
C ALA A 85 -33.00 1.98 1.10
N ASP A 86 -34.14 2.66 0.99
CA ASP A 86 -34.25 4.12 1.03
C ASP A 86 -33.83 4.68 2.39
N ALA A 87 -34.30 4.09 3.49
CA ALA A 87 -33.89 4.49 4.85
C ALA A 87 -32.37 4.34 5.06
N LYS A 88 -31.76 3.35 4.43
CA LYS A 88 -30.31 3.10 4.40
C LYS A 88 -29.54 3.99 3.41
N SER A 89 -30.21 4.91 2.72
CA SER A 89 -29.63 5.80 1.71
C SER A 89 -30.02 7.28 1.88
N VAL A 90 -31.01 7.57 2.72
CA VAL A 90 -31.76 8.84 2.76
C VAL A 90 -30.89 10.09 2.89
N GLY A 91 -29.83 10.05 3.70
CA GLY A 91 -28.88 11.14 3.89
C GLY A 91 -27.80 11.17 2.79
N CYS A 92 -27.39 10.01 2.28
CA CYS A 92 -26.36 9.88 1.26
C CYS A 92 -26.78 10.59 -0.04
N ILE A 93 -28.01 10.34 -0.50
CA ILE A 93 -28.55 10.87 -1.75
C ILE A 93 -28.82 12.39 -1.72
N LYS A 94 -28.71 13.03 -0.55
CA LYS A 94 -28.80 14.51 -0.45
C LYS A 94 -27.59 15.20 -1.06
N CYS A 95 -26.42 14.55 -1.04
CA CYS A 95 -25.19 15.07 -1.63
C CYS A 95 -24.73 14.23 -2.83
N HIS A 96 -25.01 12.92 -2.84
CA HIS A 96 -24.66 12.00 -3.92
C HIS A 96 -25.89 11.65 -4.76
N SER A 97 -26.53 12.64 -5.36
CA SER A 97 -27.81 12.48 -6.09
C SER A 97 -27.73 11.57 -7.31
N ASP A 98 -26.54 11.47 -7.91
CA ASP A 98 -26.31 10.68 -9.12
C ASP A 98 -25.83 9.25 -8.81
N ALA A 99 -25.63 8.93 -7.53
CA ALA A 99 -25.27 7.59 -7.11
C ALA A 99 -26.49 6.66 -7.19
N HIS A 100 -26.27 5.43 -7.65
CA HIS A 100 -27.30 4.41 -7.76
C HIS A 100 -26.71 3.03 -7.43
N ASP A 101 -27.58 2.04 -7.22
CA ASP A 101 -27.18 0.65 -7.03
C ASP A 101 -26.45 0.09 -8.28
N PRO A 102 -25.28 -0.55 -8.14
CA PRO A 102 -24.52 -1.11 -9.26
C PRO A 102 -25.19 -2.33 -9.95
N HIS A 103 -26.21 -2.96 -9.35
CA HIS A 103 -26.85 -4.14 -9.96
C HIS A 103 -27.80 -3.79 -11.11
N TYR A 104 -28.32 -2.55 -11.17
CA TYR A 104 -29.30 -2.10 -12.16
C TYR A 104 -30.50 -3.06 -12.34
N SER A 105 -30.81 -3.86 -11.31
CA SER A 105 -31.80 -4.93 -11.34
C SER A 105 -32.75 -4.77 -10.16
N PRO A 106 -34.07 -4.93 -10.35
CA PRO A 106 -35.03 -4.86 -9.25
C PRO A 106 -34.99 -6.10 -8.34
N ALA A 107 -34.19 -7.11 -8.67
CA ALA A 107 -34.13 -8.38 -7.94
C ALA A 107 -33.46 -8.25 -6.55
N VAL A 108 -32.66 -7.20 -6.34
CA VAL A 108 -32.00 -6.93 -5.05
C VAL A 108 -32.18 -5.45 -4.74
N LYS A 109 -32.53 -5.14 -3.50
CA LYS A 109 -32.80 -3.77 -3.06
C LYS A 109 -31.76 -3.38 -2.03
N LEU A 110 -30.73 -2.66 -2.46
CA LEU A 110 -29.61 -2.26 -1.61
C LEU A 110 -29.67 -0.79 -1.26
N GLY A 111 -29.42 -0.48 0.01
CA GLY A 111 -29.12 0.87 0.45
C GLY A 111 -27.62 1.17 0.38
N CYS A 112 -27.24 2.46 0.36
CA CYS A 112 -25.84 2.88 0.28
C CYS A 112 -24.96 2.22 1.36
N VAL A 113 -25.46 2.17 2.60
CA VAL A 113 -24.69 1.68 3.75
C VAL A 113 -24.62 0.15 3.84
N ASP A 114 -25.39 -0.58 3.02
CA ASP A 114 -25.28 -2.04 2.95
C ASP A 114 -23.91 -2.46 2.42
N CYS A 115 -23.34 -1.70 1.47
CA CYS A 115 -21.97 -1.92 0.99
C CYS A 115 -20.96 -1.01 1.69
N HIS A 116 -21.23 0.29 1.82
CA HIS A 116 -20.25 1.28 2.26
C HIS A 116 -20.18 1.48 3.79
N GLY A 117 -21.22 1.10 4.55
CA GLY A 117 -21.34 1.52 5.95
C GLY A 117 -21.52 3.04 6.09
N GLY A 118 -21.14 3.60 7.24
CA GLY A 118 -21.38 5.01 7.57
C GLY A 118 -22.76 5.25 8.19
N ASN A 119 -23.16 6.52 8.30
CA ASN A 119 -24.44 6.90 8.90
C ASN A 119 -25.41 7.45 7.83
N PRO A 120 -26.47 6.70 7.46
CA PRO A 120 -27.38 7.10 6.39
C PRO A 120 -28.35 8.21 6.82
N THR A 121 -28.43 8.55 8.11
CA THR A 121 -29.38 9.54 8.63
C THR A 121 -28.73 10.91 8.86
N ALA A 122 -27.41 10.98 8.82
CA ALA A 122 -26.68 12.23 9.00
C ALA A 122 -26.74 13.09 7.73
N VAL A 123 -26.91 14.41 7.92
CA VAL A 123 -26.99 15.40 6.83
C VAL A 123 -25.72 16.22 6.67
N ASP A 124 -24.75 16.06 7.56
CA ASP A 124 -23.42 16.64 7.42
C ASP A 124 -22.36 15.55 7.17
N LYS A 125 -21.37 15.93 6.36
CA LYS A 125 -20.28 15.05 5.93
C LYS A 125 -19.52 14.43 7.10
N LYS A 126 -19.30 15.19 8.18
CA LYS A 126 -18.47 14.74 9.31
C LYS A 126 -19.10 13.57 10.06
N ARG A 127 -20.42 13.59 10.27
CA ARG A 127 -21.16 12.50 10.91
C ARG A 127 -21.56 11.38 9.95
N ALA A 128 -21.79 11.70 8.69
CA ALA A 128 -22.16 10.71 7.68
C ALA A 128 -20.99 9.81 7.27
N HIS A 129 -19.80 10.41 7.06
CA HIS A 129 -18.63 9.71 6.56
C HIS A 129 -17.84 9.03 7.68
N VAL A 130 -17.35 7.82 7.39
CA VAL A 130 -16.32 7.20 8.22
C VAL A 130 -15.02 7.97 8.01
N GLN A 131 -14.44 8.46 9.11
CA GLN A 131 -13.20 9.26 9.08
C GLN A 131 -11.94 8.36 8.94
N PRO A 132 -10.86 8.80 8.28
CA PRO A 132 -9.62 8.04 8.26
C PRO A 132 -8.92 8.08 9.62
N GLN A 133 -8.19 7.02 9.96
CA GLN A 133 -7.20 7.05 11.03
C GLN A 133 -5.91 7.74 10.57
N LEU A 134 -5.55 7.57 9.29
CA LEU A 134 -4.39 8.18 8.66
C LEU A 134 -4.78 9.48 7.93
N ALA A 135 -5.14 10.50 8.70
CA ALA A 135 -5.63 11.77 8.16
C ALA A 135 -4.59 12.52 7.29
N ASP A 136 -3.30 12.26 7.51
CA ASP A 136 -2.18 12.79 6.73
C ASP A 136 -2.05 12.13 5.34
N VAL A 137 -2.52 10.89 5.20
CA VAL A 137 -2.56 10.15 3.93
C VAL A 137 -3.87 10.47 3.18
N PHE A 138 -5.01 10.46 3.88
CA PHE A 138 -6.33 10.66 3.31
C PHE A 138 -6.84 12.11 3.50
N LEU A 139 -6.13 13.05 2.88
CA LEU A 139 -6.36 14.49 3.02
C LEU A 139 -7.66 14.99 2.36
N SER A 140 -8.13 14.30 1.32
CA SER A 140 -9.32 14.69 0.55
C SER A 140 -10.08 13.45 0.04
N SER A 141 -11.15 13.66 -0.75
CA SER A 141 -11.86 12.58 -1.44
C SER A 141 -11.05 11.95 -2.57
N ALA A 142 -9.96 12.59 -3.01
CA ALA A 142 -9.06 12.02 -4.00
C ALA A 142 -8.26 10.84 -3.43
N ASN A 143 -8.06 9.79 -4.23
CA ASN A 143 -7.18 8.69 -3.84
C ASN A 143 -5.76 9.25 -3.58
N PRO A 144 -5.08 8.82 -2.50
CA PRO A 144 -3.73 9.29 -2.26
C PRO A 144 -2.78 8.75 -3.34
N VAL A 145 -1.78 9.57 -3.69
CA VAL A 145 -0.65 9.11 -4.49
C VAL A 145 0.14 8.10 -3.66
N ARG A 146 0.44 6.93 -4.25
CA ARG A 146 1.27 5.89 -3.60
C ARG A 146 0.80 5.44 -2.21
N SER A 147 -0.52 5.35 -2.00
CA SER A 147 -1.08 4.90 -0.71
C SER A 147 -0.62 3.50 -0.31
N TYR A 148 -0.54 2.56 -1.26
CA TYR A 148 0.02 1.21 -1.10
C TYR A 148 -0.28 0.57 0.26
N THR A 149 0.75 0.25 1.04
CA THR A 149 0.63 -0.43 2.33
C THR A 149 0.12 0.45 3.46
N ALA A 150 -0.02 1.77 3.27
CA ALA A 150 -0.65 2.64 4.28
C ALA A 150 -2.07 2.14 4.61
N LEU A 151 -2.78 1.60 3.61
CA LEU A 151 -4.11 1.06 3.80
C LEU A 151 -4.15 -0.19 4.73
N ASN A 152 -3.01 -0.83 5.02
CA ASN A 152 -2.93 -1.90 6.04
C ASN A 152 -2.92 -1.36 7.47
N HIS A 153 -2.73 -0.06 7.65
CA HIS A 153 -2.74 0.61 8.95
C HIS A 153 -4.01 1.43 9.17
N GLU A 154 -5.01 1.22 8.32
CA GLU A 154 -6.30 1.90 8.36
C GLU A 154 -7.39 0.96 8.86
N ARG A 155 -8.46 1.52 9.42
CA ARG A 155 -9.54 0.72 10.00
C ARG A 155 -10.42 0.06 8.93
N PRO A 156 -10.91 -1.18 9.14
CA PRO A 156 -11.78 -1.88 8.20
C PRO A 156 -13.01 -1.07 7.79
N GLU A 157 -13.60 -0.30 8.71
CA GLU A 157 -14.78 0.52 8.44
C GLU A 157 -14.48 1.63 7.42
N PHE A 158 -13.29 2.23 7.50
CA PHE A 158 -12.88 3.26 6.56
C PHE A 158 -12.55 2.65 5.20
N ILE A 159 -11.83 1.52 5.19
CA ILE A 159 -11.55 0.77 3.95
C ILE A 159 -12.86 0.40 3.26
N ARG A 160 -13.85 -0.12 4.01
CA ARG A 160 -15.19 -0.43 3.49
C ARG A 160 -15.88 0.80 2.93
N PHE A 161 -15.78 1.92 3.62
CA PHE A 161 -16.43 3.17 3.22
C PHE A 161 -15.88 3.69 1.89
N VAL A 162 -14.55 3.71 1.70
CA VAL A 162 -13.93 4.26 0.49
C VAL A 162 -13.72 3.24 -0.63
N ASN A 163 -13.64 1.95 -0.30
CA ASN A 163 -13.41 0.86 -1.26
C ASN A 163 -14.08 -0.44 -0.78
N PRO A 164 -15.41 -0.59 -0.92
CA PRO A 164 -16.09 -1.81 -0.54
C PRO A 164 -15.65 -3.03 -1.38
N GLY A 165 -14.98 -2.82 -2.52
CA GLY A 165 -14.41 -3.88 -3.34
C GLY A 165 -13.04 -4.41 -2.88
N ASP A 166 -12.44 -3.80 -1.86
CA ASP A 166 -11.17 -4.27 -1.28
C ASP A 166 -11.31 -5.71 -0.81
N LEU A 167 -10.39 -6.60 -1.19
CA LEU A 167 -10.50 -8.02 -0.86
C LEU A 167 -10.41 -8.32 0.64
N ARG A 168 -9.96 -7.35 1.45
CA ARG A 168 -10.01 -7.41 2.91
C ARG A 168 -11.42 -7.20 3.46
N ILE A 169 -12.30 -6.57 2.68
CA ILE A 169 -13.67 -6.19 3.04
C ILE A 169 -14.72 -6.91 2.21
N ALA A 170 -14.40 -7.37 0.99
CA ALA A 170 -15.36 -7.83 -0.01
C ALA A 170 -16.32 -8.93 0.48
N HIS A 171 -15.97 -9.70 1.51
CA HIS A 171 -16.86 -10.70 2.12
C HIS A 171 -18.05 -10.07 2.87
N ILE A 172 -17.93 -8.81 3.31
CA ILE A 172 -18.97 -8.04 4.01
C ILE A 172 -19.85 -7.26 3.03
N SER A 173 -19.26 -6.74 1.95
CA SER A 173 -19.94 -5.85 1.01
C SER A 173 -20.57 -6.59 -0.18
N CYS A 174 -19.86 -7.58 -0.73
CA CYS A 174 -20.28 -8.34 -1.90
C CYS A 174 -20.49 -9.82 -1.58
N GLY A 175 -19.82 -10.35 -0.56
CA GLY A 175 -19.77 -11.77 -0.24
C GLY A 175 -20.69 -12.22 0.89
N THR A 176 -21.64 -11.38 1.31
CA THR A 176 -22.69 -11.76 2.25
C THR A 176 -23.55 -12.89 1.68
N SER A 177 -24.24 -13.62 2.56
CA SER A 177 -25.17 -14.68 2.17
C SER A 177 -26.16 -14.18 1.13
N GLY A 178 -26.36 -14.95 0.05
CA GLY A 178 -27.26 -14.58 -1.05
C GLY A 178 -26.68 -13.66 -2.13
N CYS A 179 -25.44 -13.16 -1.98
CA CYS A 179 -24.78 -12.30 -2.97
C CYS A 179 -23.68 -13.05 -3.75
N HIS A 180 -22.40 -12.66 -3.61
CA HIS A 180 -21.24 -13.14 -4.36
C HIS A 180 -20.19 -13.83 -3.47
N ALA A 181 -20.64 -14.62 -2.49
CA ALA A 181 -19.76 -15.30 -1.54
C ALA A 181 -18.74 -16.22 -2.23
N LYS A 182 -19.14 -16.88 -3.32
CA LYS A 182 -18.25 -17.76 -4.10
C LYS A 182 -17.21 -16.94 -4.86
N GLU A 183 -17.63 -15.92 -5.60
CA GLU A 183 -16.73 -15.11 -6.43
C GLU A 183 -15.72 -14.36 -5.57
N THR A 184 -16.16 -13.83 -4.42
CA THR A 184 -15.27 -13.18 -3.44
C THR A 184 -14.24 -14.15 -2.85
N LEU A 185 -14.62 -15.40 -2.60
CA LEU A 185 -13.66 -16.42 -2.14
C LEU A 185 -12.65 -16.82 -3.23
N GLU A 186 -13.11 -17.02 -4.47
CA GLU A 186 -12.26 -17.42 -5.58
C GLU A 186 -11.27 -16.30 -5.96
N VAL A 187 -11.72 -15.04 -6.03
CA VAL A 187 -10.83 -13.92 -6.37
C VAL A 187 -9.76 -13.70 -5.29
N LYS A 188 -10.08 -13.88 -4.00
CA LYS A 188 -9.11 -13.83 -2.88
C LYS A 188 -7.98 -14.86 -3.03
N LYS A 189 -8.22 -15.96 -3.74
CA LYS A 189 -7.21 -17.01 -4.03
C LYS A 189 -6.50 -16.81 -5.37
N SER A 190 -6.89 -15.80 -6.16
CA SER A 190 -6.33 -15.58 -7.49
C SER A 190 -4.99 -14.86 -7.47
N MET A 191 -4.24 -14.97 -8.58
CA MET A 191 -2.97 -14.26 -8.76
C MET A 191 -3.11 -12.73 -8.70
N MET A 192 -4.30 -12.18 -8.96
CA MET A 192 -4.56 -10.75 -8.82
C MET A 192 -4.55 -10.29 -7.35
N THR A 193 -4.65 -11.23 -6.41
CA THR A 193 -4.55 -11.00 -4.97
C THR A 193 -3.15 -11.22 -4.46
N HIS A 194 -2.52 -12.35 -4.82
CA HIS A 194 -1.27 -12.75 -4.18
C HIS A 194 0.00 -12.51 -4.99
N GLY A 195 -0.08 -12.27 -6.30
CA GLY A 195 1.10 -11.91 -7.11
C GLY A 195 2.24 -12.94 -7.11
N CYS A 196 1.99 -14.17 -6.66
CA CYS A 196 3.03 -15.14 -6.31
C CYS A 196 3.92 -15.54 -7.50
N MET A 197 3.42 -15.37 -8.72
CA MET A 197 4.17 -15.62 -9.95
C MET A 197 5.44 -14.76 -10.01
N LEU A 198 5.34 -13.45 -9.73
CA LEU A 198 6.47 -12.54 -9.79
C LEU A 198 7.48 -12.85 -8.67
N TRP A 199 7.00 -13.03 -7.44
CA TRP A 199 7.86 -13.32 -6.29
C TRP A 199 8.54 -14.67 -6.45
N GLY A 200 7.82 -15.70 -6.90
CA GLY A 200 8.39 -17.02 -7.20
C GLY A 200 9.46 -16.95 -8.28
N ALA A 201 9.20 -16.25 -9.39
CA ALA A 201 10.18 -16.07 -10.46
C ALA A 201 11.44 -15.33 -9.97
N ALA A 202 11.27 -14.24 -9.20
CA ALA A 202 12.38 -13.49 -8.66
C ALA A 202 13.21 -14.33 -7.67
N LEU A 203 12.58 -15.01 -6.72
CA LEU A 203 13.27 -15.80 -5.70
C LEU A 203 14.00 -17.00 -6.30
N TYR A 204 13.34 -17.77 -7.17
CA TYR A 204 13.93 -18.94 -7.81
C TYR A 204 15.06 -18.56 -8.76
N ASN A 205 14.85 -17.58 -9.67
CA ASN A 205 15.87 -17.21 -10.67
C ASN A 205 17.09 -16.52 -10.06
N ASN A 206 16.96 -15.95 -8.86
CA ASN A 206 18.07 -15.39 -8.11
C ASN A 206 18.69 -16.38 -7.13
N GLY A 207 18.16 -17.59 -6.99
CA GLY A 207 18.68 -18.60 -6.05
C GLY A 207 18.48 -18.23 -4.57
N ALA A 208 17.53 -17.34 -4.27
CA ALA A 208 17.14 -17.02 -2.90
C ALA A 208 16.33 -18.16 -2.27
N THR A 209 15.59 -18.91 -3.11
CA THR A 209 14.85 -20.11 -2.72
C THR A 209 15.08 -21.22 -3.73
N PRO A 210 15.17 -22.50 -3.32
CA PRO A 210 15.36 -23.62 -4.24
C PRO A 210 14.06 -24.03 -4.96
N ASP A 211 12.90 -23.56 -4.50
CA ASP A 211 11.59 -23.99 -4.99
C ASP A 211 11.23 -23.36 -6.34
N LYS A 212 10.90 -24.19 -7.33
CA LYS A 212 10.31 -23.74 -8.61
C LYS A 212 8.85 -23.32 -8.48
N TRP A 213 8.11 -23.98 -7.60
CA TRP A 213 6.74 -23.61 -7.29
C TRP A 213 6.74 -22.43 -6.32
N ALA A 214 5.88 -21.45 -6.58
CA ALA A 214 5.81 -20.28 -5.72
C ALA A 214 5.45 -20.69 -4.29
N ARG A 215 6.23 -20.19 -3.33
CA ARG A 215 6.01 -20.41 -1.89
C ARG A 215 5.50 -19.17 -1.17
N TYR A 216 5.63 -18.02 -1.81
CA TYR A 216 5.32 -16.73 -1.22
C TYR A 216 4.27 -15.99 -2.04
N GLY A 217 3.35 -15.32 -1.36
CA GLY A 217 2.30 -14.53 -1.97
C GLY A 217 1.76 -13.48 -1.01
N GLU A 218 1.19 -12.44 -1.58
CA GLU A 218 0.58 -11.35 -0.83
C GLU A 218 -0.83 -11.74 -0.35
N SER A 219 -1.11 -11.58 0.92
CA SER A 219 -2.46 -11.68 1.45
C SER A 219 -2.53 -11.00 2.80
N TYR A 220 -3.64 -10.34 3.05
CA TYR A 220 -3.88 -9.59 4.27
C TYR A 220 -5.26 -9.94 4.84
N SER A 221 -5.32 -10.04 6.16
CA SER A 221 -6.57 -10.09 6.91
C SER A 221 -7.32 -8.76 6.80
N MET A 222 -8.54 -8.72 7.31
CA MET A 222 -9.35 -7.50 7.39
C MET A 222 -8.62 -6.34 8.10
N ASN A 223 -7.74 -6.65 9.05
CA ASN A 223 -6.96 -5.68 9.84
C ASN A 223 -5.56 -5.40 9.26
N GLY A 224 -5.30 -5.76 7.99
CA GLY A 224 -4.02 -5.49 7.33
C GLY A 224 -2.85 -6.37 7.79
N VAL A 225 -3.11 -7.41 8.60
CA VAL A 225 -2.07 -8.35 9.05
C VAL A 225 -1.77 -9.33 7.92
N PRO A 226 -0.49 -9.53 7.52
CA PRO A 226 -0.12 -10.53 6.53
C PRO A 226 -0.51 -11.95 6.97
N GLN A 227 -0.99 -12.76 6.05
CA GLN A 227 -1.47 -14.10 6.36
C GLN A 227 -1.09 -15.13 5.29
N ARG A 228 -1.10 -16.40 5.69
CA ARG A 228 -0.93 -17.54 4.78
C ARG A 228 -2.22 -17.78 4.01
N LEU A 229 -2.10 -18.01 2.70
CA LEU A 229 -3.17 -18.64 1.91
C LEU A 229 -2.94 -20.14 1.92
N GLN A 230 -3.96 -20.92 2.28
CA GLN A 230 -3.84 -22.37 2.41
C GLN A 230 -4.95 -23.09 1.64
N THR A 231 -4.56 -24.09 0.86
CA THR A 231 -5.50 -24.95 0.15
C THR A 231 -5.96 -26.07 1.08
N VAL A 232 -7.27 -26.17 1.29
CA VAL A 232 -7.91 -27.17 2.14
C VAL A 232 -8.99 -27.88 1.32
N PRO A 233 -8.92 -29.22 1.14
CA PRO A 233 -7.86 -30.12 1.60
C PRO A 233 -6.52 -29.86 0.87
N THR A 234 -5.42 -30.36 1.43
CA THR A 234 -4.10 -30.26 0.79
C THR A 234 -4.13 -30.93 -0.60
N PRO A 235 -3.59 -30.28 -1.65
CA PRO A 235 -3.61 -30.83 -2.99
C PRO A 235 -2.75 -32.08 -3.10
N THR A 236 -3.14 -32.99 -3.99
CA THR A 236 -2.32 -34.14 -4.35
C THR A 236 -1.05 -33.72 -5.11
N PRO A 237 0.01 -34.54 -5.13
CA PRO A 237 1.20 -34.26 -5.94
C PRO A 237 0.87 -34.11 -7.43
N GLU A 238 -0.11 -34.85 -7.95
CA GLU A 238 -0.56 -34.76 -9.33
C GLU A 238 -1.26 -33.43 -9.61
N GLU A 239 -2.16 -32.97 -8.74
CA GLU A 239 -2.82 -31.67 -8.89
C GLU A 239 -1.81 -30.52 -8.84
N THR A 240 -0.82 -30.61 -7.96
CA THR A 240 0.26 -29.62 -7.90
C THR A 240 1.06 -29.60 -9.21
N ALA A 241 1.48 -30.78 -9.70
CA ALA A 241 2.33 -30.89 -10.88
C ALA A 241 1.60 -30.61 -12.21
N ARG A 242 0.31 -30.95 -12.32
CA ARG A 242 -0.45 -30.87 -13.58
C ARG A 242 -1.42 -29.69 -13.65
N LYS A 243 -1.96 -29.25 -12.50
CA LYS A 243 -2.96 -28.17 -12.43
C LYS A 243 -2.41 -26.90 -11.77
N GLY A 244 -1.19 -26.95 -11.21
CA GLY A 244 -0.58 -25.78 -10.55
C GLY A 244 -1.25 -25.39 -9.23
N VAL A 245 -2.01 -26.30 -8.61
CA VAL A 245 -2.66 -26.04 -7.32
C VAL A 245 -1.60 -26.10 -6.22
N LEU A 246 -1.32 -24.96 -5.60
CA LEU A 246 -0.30 -24.86 -4.54
C LEU A 246 -0.89 -25.26 -3.18
N PRO A 247 -0.12 -25.93 -2.31
CA PRO A 247 -0.59 -26.29 -0.97
C PRO A 247 -0.80 -25.05 -0.09
N TYR A 248 0.07 -24.05 -0.23
CA TYR A 248 -0.03 -22.77 0.45
C TYR A 248 0.86 -21.71 -0.19
N LEU A 249 0.61 -20.46 0.19
CA LEU A 249 1.49 -19.31 -0.03
C LEU A 249 1.71 -18.59 1.31
N ASP A 250 2.96 -18.39 1.69
CA ASP A 250 3.34 -17.62 2.87
C ASP A 250 3.54 -16.14 2.55
N PRO A 251 3.27 -15.23 3.52
CA PRO A 251 3.74 -13.87 3.39
C PRO A 251 5.28 -13.86 3.36
N LEU A 252 5.86 -12.88 2.67
CA LEU A 252 7.31 -12.72 2.70
C LEU A 252 7.77 -12.50 4.16
N PRO A 253 8.83 -13.21 4.62
CA PRO A 253 9.44 -12.92 5.90
C PRO A 253 9.99 -11.50 5.88
N ARG A 254 10.09 -10.86 7.05
CA ARG A 254 10.81 -9.60 7.20
C ARG A 254 12.23 -9.75 6.62
N PHE A 255 12.64 -8.85 5.73
CA PHE A 255 13.91 -8.99 5.02
C PHE A 255 15.10 -9.07 6.01
N GLU A 256 15.00 -8.42 7.16
CA GLU A 256 16.02 -8.36 8.21
C GLU A 256 16.42 -9.73 8.77
N ILE A 257 15.54 -10.74 8.69
CA ILE A 257 15.83 -12.11 9.18
C ILE A 257 16.28 -13.07 8.07
N THR A 258 16.31 -12.61 6.81
CA THR A 258 16.69 -13.45 5.67
C THR A 258 18.20 -13.61 5.58
N GLN A 259 18.65 -14.69 4.94
CA GLN A 259 20.06 -14.94 4.67
C GLN A 259 20.27 -15.12 3.17
N PRO A 260 21.34 -14.56 2.58
CA PRO A 260 21.60 -14.69 1.16
C PRO A 260 21.73 -16.15 0.69
N GLY A 261 20.85 -16.57 -0.22
CA GLY A 261 20.86 -17.95 -0.75
C GLY A 261 21.89 -18.19 -1.87
N ASN A 262 22.15 -17.18 -2.72
CA ASN A 262 22.99 -17.33 -3.90
C ASN A 262 24.39 -16.73 -3.74
N VAL A 263 25.39 -17.61 -3.59
CA VAL A 263 26.80 -17.24 -3.47
C VAL A 263 27.38 -16.66 -4.77
N LEU A 264 26.91 -17.12 -5.94
CA LEU A 264 27.61 -16.82 -7.19
C LEU A 264 27.33 -15.40 -7.72
N ARG A 265 26.15 -14.83 -7.44
CA ARG A 265 25.83 -13.42 -7.78
C ARG A 265 26.36 -12.40 -6.78
N ILE A 266 26.68 -12.85 -5.57
CA ILE A 266 26.94 -11.99 -4.42
C ILE A 266 28.45 -11.83 -4.17
N PHE A 267 29.23 -12.85 -4.55
CA PHE A 267 30.67 -12.92 -4.33
C PHE A 267 31.49 -12.71 -5.62
N GLU A 268 30.95 -11.95 -6.59
CA GLU A 268 31.70 -11.61 -7.81
C GLU A 268 33.00 -10.84 -7.48
N ARG A 269 34.05 -11.13 -8.24
CA ARG A 269 35.36 -10.47 -8.08
C ARG A 269 35.27 -9.04 -8.61
N GLY A 270 35.33 -8.06 -7.70
CA GLY A 270 35.38 -6.64 -8.06
C GLY A 270 34.49 -5.84 -7.12
N GLY A 271 35.10 -4.97 -6.31
CA GLY A 271 34.37 -4.13 -5.35
C GLY A 271 35.29 -3.61 -4.24
N ARG A 272 34.98 -2.43 -3.72
CA ARG A 272 35.68 -1.84 -2.57
C ARG A 272 35.28 -2.57 -1.27
N PHE A 273 36.03 -2.32 -0.19
CA PHE A 273 35.67 -2.84 1.12
C PHE A 273 34.30 -2.29 1.55
N VAL A 274 33.58 -3.08 2.33
CA VAL A 274 32.27 -2.64 2.86
C VAL A 274 32.49 -1.73 4.06
N PRO A 275 31.89 -0.52 4.09
CA PRO A 275 31.88 0.32 5.29
C PRO A 275 31.07 -0.32 6.42
N ASP A 276 31.46 -0.06 7.66
CA ASP A 276 30.70 -0.49 8.83
C ASP A 276 29.45 0.38 9.01
N VAL A 277 28.37 -0.22 9.53
CA VAL A 277 27.12 0.50 9.80
C VAL A 277 27.41 1.63 10.80
N GLY A 278 27.20 2.88 10.37
CA GLY A 278 27.50 4.08 11.17
C GLY A 278 28.87 4.72 10.91
N ILE A 279 29.72 4.13 10.06
CA ILE A 279 31.01 4.69 9.66
C ILE A 279 31.02 4.85 8.12
N PRO A 280 30.66 6.03 7.58
CA PRO A 280 30.59 6.23 6.14
C PRO A 280 31.97 6.16 5.48
N GLU A 281 32.05 5.50 4.32
CA GLU A 281 33.28 5.47 3.54
C GLU A 281 33.47 6.79 2.78
N ARG A 282 34.55 7.50 3.10
CA ARG A 282 34.77 8.88 2.66
C ARG A 282 35.02 9.01 1.16
N LEU A 283 35.48 7.94 0.51
CA LEU A 283 35.83 7.91 -0.91
C LEU A 283 34.77 7.18 -1.77
N GLU A 284 33.60 6.88 -1.21
CA GLU A 284 32.49 6.25 -1.93
C GLU A 284 31.71 7.27 -2.76
N ASP A 285 31.43 6.93 -4.02
CA ASP A 285 30.64 7.77 -4.91
C ASP A 285 29.16 7.70 -4.48
N ASN A 286 28.54 8.84 -4.19
CA ASN A 286 27.11 8.91 -3.82
C ASN A 286 26.23 8.24 -4.87
N GLY A 287 25.34 7.34 -4.43
CA GLY A 287 24.40 6.62 -5.30
C GLY A 287 25.04 5.58 -6.23
N LYS A 288 26.36 5.36 -6.15
CA LYS A 288 27.07 4.30 -6.90
C LYS A 288 27.96 3.48 -5.96
N PRO A 289 27.38 2.79 -4.97
CA PRO A 289 28.16 1.97 -4.07
C PRO A 289 28.87 0.86 -4.86
N LYS A 290 30.21 0.93 -4.87
CA LYS A 290 31.07 -0.11 -5.44
C LYS A 290 31.43 -1.16 -4.39
N ALA A 291 30.77 -1.14 -3.23
CA ALA A 291 30.96 -2.11 -2.18
C ALA A 291 30.42 -3.48 -2.62
N ARG A 292 31.21 -4.52 -2.36
CA ARG A 292 30.75 -5.91 -2.47
C ARG A 292 29.74 -6.20 -1.37
N LEU A 293 28.86 -7.17 -1.59
CA LEU A 293 27.94 -7.61 -0.55
C LEU A 293 28.65 -8.35 0.59
N SER A 294 29.93 -8.72 0.52
CA SER A 294 30.73 -9.15 1.67
C SER A 294 32.25 -9.21 1.37
N ASN A 295 33.08 -9.02 2.41
CA ASN A 295 34.54 -9.19 2.33
C ASN A 295 35.00 -10.65 2.60
N ARG A 296 34.14 -11.50 3.20
CA ARG A 296 34.41 -12.91 3.54
C ARG A 296 33.17 -13.77 3.27
N GLY A 297 33.34 -15.09 3.14
CA GLY A 297 32.31 -16.05 2.67
C GLY A 297 31.00 -16.09 3.48
N LEU A 298 30.12 -17.04 3.14
CA LEU A 298 28.81 -17.24 3.76
C LEU A 298 28.86 -17.19 5.29
N GLY A 299 27.93 -16.45 5.91
CA GLY A 299 27.81 -16.35 7.38
C GLY A 299 28.72 -15.33 8.06
N THR A 300 29.49 -14.53 7.31
CA THR A 300 30.29 -13.44 7.88
C THR A 300 29.60 -12.08 7.72
N GLY A 301 29.25 -11.47 8.86
CA GLY A 301 28.45 -10.25 8.93
C GLY A 301 26.94 -10.52 8.85
N THR A 302 26.14 -9.77 9.61
CA THR A 302 24.68 -9.84 9.57
C THR A 302 24.19 -9.26 8.24
N ARG A 303 23.74 -10.09 7.30
CA ARG A 303 23.24 -9.63 6.00
C ARG A 303 21.88 -10.24 5.66
N THR A 304 21.00 -9.38 5.19
CA THR A 304 19.75 -9.69 4.49
C THR A 304 20.03 -10.18 3.08
N ASP A 305 19.21 -11.10 2.57
CA ASP A 305 19.17 -11.42 1.15
C ASP A 305 18.68 -10.21 0.30
N PRO A 306 19.48 -9.75 -0.68
CA PRO A 306 19.14 -8.59 -1.52
C PRO A 306 17.86 -8.79 -2.35
N VAL A 307 17.47 -10.03 -2.63
CA VAL A 307 16.25 -10.35 -3.38
C VAL A 307 15.02 -10.09 -2.51
N PHE A 308 15.04 -10.48 -1.23
CA PHE A 308 13.92 -10.26 -0.32
C PHE A 308 13.70 -8.77 -0.02
N ILE A 309 14.78 -8.01 0.21
CA ILE A 309 14.67 -6.55 0.35
C ILE A 309 14.20 -5.90 -0.96
N GLY A 310 14.71 -6.35 -2.11
CA GLY A 310 14.25 -5.88 -3.41
C GLY A 310 12.75 -6.07 -3.58
N LEU A 311 12.26 -7.29 -3.38
CA LEU A 311 10.83 -7.61 -3.47
C LEU A 311 9.95 -6.76 -2.54
N GLN A 312 10.43 -6.45 -1.33
CA GLN A 312 9.66 -5.66 -0.36
C GLN A 312 9.75 -4.14 -0.61
N LYS A 313 10.85 -3.64 -1.21
CA LYS A 313 11.10 -2.20 -1.38
C LYS A 313 10.78 -1.69 -2.78
N THR A 314 10.97 -2.48 -3.83
CA THR A 314 10.85 -1.99 -5.21
C THR A 314 9.48 -2.23 -5.84
N ARG A 315 8.53 -2.89 -5.14
CA ARG A 315 7.14 -3.19 -5.57
C ARG A 315 6.98 -3.17 -7.09
N LEU A 316 7.67 -4.08 -7.76
CA LEU A 316 7.62 -4.19 -9.22
C LEU A 316 6.25 -4.69 -9.72
N LEU A 317 5.52 -5.41 -8.87
CA LEU A 317 4.10 -5.68 -9.09
C LEU A 317 3.32 -4.46 -8.61
N ASP A 318 2.48 -3.90 -9.49
CA ASP A 318 1.44 -2.96 -9.08
C ASP A 318 0.67 -3.52 -7.88
N PRO A 319 0.14 -2.66 -7.00
CA PRO A 319 -0.66 -3.13 -5.88
C PRO A 319 -1.74 -4.11 -6.36
N THR A 320 -1.76 -5.27 -5.71
CA THR A 320 -2.76 -6.32 -5.93
C THR A 320 -4.16 -5.79 -5.58
N LEU A 321 -5.21 -6.56 -5.89
CA LEU A 321 -6.60 -6.18 -5.57
C LEU A 321 -6.87 -6.04 -4.05
N ASN A 322 -5.89 -6.30 -3.20
CA ASN A 322 -5.91 -5.97 -1.78
C ASN A 322 -5.80 -4.47 -1.49
N PHE A 323 -5.43 -3.66 -2.49
CA PHE A 323 -5.19 -2.23 -2.32
C PHE A 323 -5.92 -1.40 -3.35
N MET A 324 -6.19 -0.16 -2.95
CA MET A 324 -6.82 0.82 -3.80
C MET A 324 -5.91 1.30 -4.93
N GLY A 325 -6.54 1.79 -6.00
CA GLY A 325 -5.83 2.47 -7.07
C GLY A 325 -5.25 3.81 -6.62
N THR A 326 -4.05 4.16 -7.07
CA THR A 326 -3.37 5.42 -6.68
C THR A 326 -3.57 6.50 -7.73
N ASN A 327 -3.55 7.77 -7.33
CA ASN A 327 -3.86 8.89 -8.22
C ASN A 327 -2.68 9.39 -9.07
N ASP A 328 -1.63 8.57 -9.21
CA ASP A 328 -0.45 8.83 -10.05
C ASP A 328 -0.36 7.89 -11.28
N HIS A 329 -1.34 7.01 -11.46
CA HIS A 329 -1.44 6.12 -12.63
C HIS A 329 -2.76 6.32 -13.37
N ALA A 330 -2.69 6.84 -14.60
CA ALA A 330 -3.86 6.99 -15.45
C ALA A 330 -4.46 5.62 -15.78
N GLY A 331 -5.77 5.46 -15.60
CA GLY A 331 -6.48 4.19 -15.85
C GLY A 331 -6.43 3.18 -14.70
N ASP A 332 -5.95 3.56 -13.53
CA ASP A 332 -6.02 2.72 -12.33
C ASP A 332 -7.42 2.78 -11.69
N PHE A 333 -8.22 1.75 -11.99
CA PHE A 333 -9.62 1.66 -11.60
C PHE A 333 -9.89 0.71 -10.42
N ARG A 334 -8.86 0.25 -9.70
CA ARG A 334 -8.99 -0.74 -8.60
C ARG A 334 -9.85 -0.27 -7.40
N SER A 335 -10.41 0.94 -7.44
CA SER A 335 -11.38 1.47 -6.45
C SER A 335 -12.35 2.50 -7.03
N SER A 336 -12.55 2.53 -8.35
CA SER A 336 -13.51 3.43 -8.99
C SER A 336 -14.82 2.67 -9.24
N GLY A 337 -15.65 2.60 -8.20
CA GLY A 337 -16.82 1.73 -8.14
C GLY A 337 -16.45 0.30 -7.75
N MET A 338 -17.45 -0.58 -7.50
CA MET A 338 -17.18 -2.02 -7.37
C MET A 338 -16.23 -2.42 -8.50
N PRO A 339 -15.21 -3.27 -8.30
CA PRO A 339 -14.17 -3.56 -9.31
C PRO A 339 -14.69 -4.09 -10.67
N ALA A 340 -16.01 -4.19 -10.85
CA ALA A 340 -16.71 -4.49 -12.09
C ALA A 340 -17.58 -3.36 -12.69
N ARG A 341 -17.78 -2.16 -12.09
CA ARG A 341 -18.59 -1.07 -12.69
C ARG A 341 -18.31 0.31 -12.09
N SER A 342 -18.16 1.28 -12.98
CA SER A 342 -17.72 2.67 -12.84
C SER A 342 -18.65 3.63 -12.07
N PHE A 343 -18.05 4.76 -11.66
CA PHE A 343 -18.62 6.07 -11.24
C PHE A 343 -18.98 6.25 -9.75
N LEU A 344 -18.04 6.80 -8.97
CA LEU A 344 -18.32 7.49 -7.70
C LEU A 344 -17.27 8.58 -7.35
N LYS A 345 -16.55 9.13 -8.34
CA LYS A 345 -15.43 10.08 -8.12
C LYS A 345 -15.71 11.52 -8.57
N THR A 346 -16.95 11.98 -8.47
CA THR A 346 -17.29 13.40 -8.66
C THR A 346 -17.97 13.95 -7.41
N ALA A 347 -17.15 14.28 -6.40
CA ALA A 347 -17.47 15.22 -5.31
C ALA A 347 -16.19 15.62 -4.53
#